data_AF-A0A7I8E7A6-F1
#
_entry.id   AF-A0A7I8E7A6-F1
#
_cell.length_a   1.000
_cell.length_b   1.000
_cell.length_c   1.000
_cell.angle_alpha   90.00
_cell.angle_beta   90.00
_cell.angle_gamma   90.00
#
_symmetry.space_group_name_H-M   'P 1'
#
loop_
_entity.id
_entity.type
_entity.pdbx_description
1 polymer ?
#
loop_
_entity_poly.entity_id
_entity_poly.type
_entity_poly.pdbx_seq_one_letter_code
_entity_poly.pdbx_strand_id
1 'polypeptide(L)'
;MRLLFILATTLGLTACASVPHADEARRACATLVAQKTNAEVRIESVYALSTTELAVTAYPKLAGSQAIQCRYDTGSDSARLN
;
A
#
# COMPACT_ATOMS: atom_id res chain seq x y z
N MET A 1 39.39 37.20 8.66
CA MET A 1 39.01 35.92 9.31
C MET A 1 37.90 35.30 8.48
N ARG A 2 38.09 34.03 8.12
CA ARG A 2 37.27 33.18 7.22
C ARG A 2 35.79 33.13 7.66
N LEU A 3 34.85 33.41 6.75
CA LEU A 3 34.02 32.43 6.03
C LEU A 3 33.30 31.45 6.95
N LEU A 4 31.97 31.57 7.05
CA LEU A 4 30.97 30.48 7.09
C LEU A 4 29.56 31.09 7.25
N PHE A 5 29.01 31.63 6.15
CA PHE A 5 27.55 31.67 5.98
C PHE A 5 27.13 30.23 5.70
N ILE A 6 26.69 29.54 6.74
CA ILE A 6 26.13 28.19 6.61
C ILE A 6 24.82 28.35 5.84
N LEU A 7 24.89 28.11 4.52
CA LEU A 7 23.74 27.75 3.71
C LEU A 7 23.09 26.55 4.41
N ALA A 8 22.00 26.79 5.12
CA ALA A 8 21.07 25.75 5.50
C ALA A 8 20.43 25.27 4.19
N THR A 9 21.07 24.30 3.55
CA THR A 9 20.45 23.44 2.55
C THR A 9 19.20 22.87 3.21
N THR A 10 18.05 23.43 2.88
CA THR A 10 16.76 22.81 3.11
C THR A 10 16.84 21.44 2.46
N LEU A 11 17.11 20.42 3.26
CA LEU A 11 16.91 19.04 2.88
C LEU A 11 15.49 19.00 2.33
N GLY A 12 15.38 18.84 1.01
CA GLY A 12 14.14 18.47 0.38
C GLY A 12 13.73 17.15 1.00
N LEU A 13 12.94 17.22 2.08
CA LEU A 13 12.11 16.11 2.50
C LEU A 13 11.23 15.85 1.29
N THR A 14 11.62 14.88 0.48
CA THR A 14 10.71 14.23 -0.44
C THR A 14 9.59 13.71 0.45
N ALA A 15 8.51 14.48 0.53
CA ALA A 15 7.27 14.00 1.10
C ALA A 15 6.87 12.84 0.20
N CYS A 16 7.25 11.62 0.58
CA CYS A 16 6.64 10.43 0.04
C CYS A 16 5.16 10.64 0.28
N ALA A 17 4.41 10.92 -0.79
CA ALA A 17 2.96 11.06 -0.71
C ALA A 17 2.44 9.71 -0.22
N SER A 18 2.22 9.62 1.09
CA SER A 18 1.71 8.42 1.74
C SER A 18 0.26 8.28 1.31
N VAL A 19 -0.08 7.14 0.73
CA VAL A 19 -1.48 6.80 0.45
C VAL A 19 -2.19 6.68 1.81
N PRO A 20 -3.20 7.52 2.11
CA PRO A 20 -3.96 7.39 3.34
C PRO A 20 -4.65 6.02 3.37
N HIS A 21 -4.81 5.45 4.55
CA HIS A 21 -5.41 4.13 4.77
C HIS A 21 -4.69 2.94 4.10
N ALA A 22 -3.42 3.12 3.70
CA ALA A 22 -2.68 2.06 3.01
C ALA A 22 -2.42 0.83 3.90
N ASP A 23 -2.25 1.01 5.21
CA ASP A 23 -1.98 -0.09 6.14
C ASP A 23 -3.25 -0.92 6.42
N GLU A 24 -4.38 -0.25 6.54
CA GLU A 24 -5.71 -0.86 6.66
C GLU A 24 -6.02 -1.68 5.40
N ALA A 25 -5.81 -1.09 4.22
CA ALA A 25 -5.98 -1.79 2.94
C ALA A 25 -5.03 -3.00 2.81
N ARG A 26 -3.75 -2.88 3.20
CA ARG A 26 -2.79 -4.00 3.22
C ARG A 26 -3.31 -5.15 4.07
N ARG A 27 -3.73 -4.86 5.31
CA ARG A 27 -4.19 -5.88 6.27
C ARG A 27 -5.47 -6.55 5.81
N ALA A 28 -6.46 -5.77 5.38
CA ALA A 28 -7.76 -6.28 4.94
C ALA A 28 -7.60 -7.17 3.70
N CYS A 29 -6.87 -6.69 2.68
CA CYS A 29 -6.64 -7.46 1.47
C CYS A 29 -5.75 -8.68 1.67
N ALA A 30 -4.68 -8.58 2.48
CA ALA A 30 -3.85 -9.75 2.80
C ALA A 30 -4.66 -10.84 3.50
N THR A 31 -5.52 -10.46 4.46
CA THR A 31 -6.39 -11.39 5.18
C THR A 31 -7.38 -12.06 4.24
N LEU A 32 -8.07 -11.28 3.39
CA LEU A 32 -9.05 -11.79 2.46
C LEU A 32 -8.45 -12.76 1.43
N VAL A 33 -7.28 -12.42 0.89
CA VAL A 33 -6.58 -13.29 -0.06
C VAL A 33 -6.08 -14.55 0.65
N ALA A 34 -5.49 -14.43 1.84
CA ALA A 34 -5.00 -15.58 2.60
C ALA A 34 -6.13 -16.56 2.92
N GLN A 35 -7.32 -16.07 3.28
CA GLN A 35 -8.50 -16.90 3.52
C GLN A 35 -8.98 -17.61 2.25
N LYS A 36 -8.98 -16.93 1.10
CA LYS A 36 -9.43 -17.52 -0.16
C LYS A 36 -8.45 -18.55 -0.72
N THR A 37 -7.15 -18.33 -0.58
CA THR A 37 -6.12 -19.19 -1.17
C THR A 37 -5.49 -20.17 -0.19
N ASN A 38 -5.78 -20.04 1.10
CA ASN A 38 -5.16 -20.80 2.19
C ASN A 38 -3.62 -20.76 2.12
N ALA A 39 -3.07 -19.56 1.94
CA ALA A 39 -1.64 -19.34 1.72
C ALA A 39 -1.15 -18.05 2.37
N GLU A 40 0.15 -17.96 2.63
CA GLU A 40 0.78 -16.69 3.03
C GLU A 40 0.71 -15.69 1.86
N VAL A 41 0.49 -14.40 2.16
CA VAL A 41 0.29 -13.36 1.14
C VAL A 41 1.33 -12.26 1.28
N ARG A 42 1.95 -11.88 0.15
CA ARG A 42 2.80 -10.70 0.03
C ARG A 42 2.02 -9.58 -0.65
N ILE A 43 1.94 -8.41 -0.03
CA ILE A 43 1.40 -7.21 -0.69
C ILE A 43 2.54 -6.47 -1.39
N GLU A 44 2.38 -6.23 -2.69
CA GLU A 44 3.40 -5.57 -3.50
C GLU A 44 3.15 -4.07 -3.66
N SER A 45 1.89 -3.69 -3.89
CA SER A 45 1.52 -2.30 -4.12
C SER A 45 0.15 -1.96 -3.54
N VAL A 46 0.01 -0.70 -3.13
CA VAL A 46 -1.25 -0.07 -2.74
C VAL A 46 -1.29 1.28 -3.44
N TYR A 47 -2.38 1.58 -4.14
CA TYR A 47 -2.57 2.85 -4.81
C TYR A 47 -4.02 3.30 -4.72
N ALA A 48 -4.24 4.62 -4.67
CA ALA A 48 -5.57 5.19 -4.64
C ALA A 48 -6.20 5.14 -6.04
N LEU A 49 -7.40 4.57 -6.13
CA LEU A 49 -8.28 4.66 -7.30
C LEU A 49 -9.16 5.91 -7.21
N SER A 50 -9.57 6.27 -6.00
CA SER A 50 -10.35 7.47 -5.71
C SER A 50 -10.04 7.96 -4.28
N THR A 51 -10.75 8.98 -3.81
CA THR A 51 -10.67 9.46 -2.43
C THR A 51 -11.09 8.41 -1.39
N THR A 52 -11.92 7.44 -1.78
CA THR A 52 -12.47 6.42 -0.88
C THR A 52 -12.18 4.98 -1.31
N GLU A 53 -11.51 4.77 -2.44
CA GLU A 53 -11.22 3.43 -2.95
C GLU A 53 -9.72 3.28 -3.22
N LEU A 54 -9.13 2.21 -2.65
CA LEU A 54 -7.75 1.81 -2.85
C LEU A 54 -7.70 0.48 -3.59
N ALA A 55 -6.73 0.33 -4.49
CA ALA A 55 -6.38 -0.94 -5.11
C ALA A 55 -5.12 -1.51 -4.46
N VAL A 56 -5.14 -2.81 -4.19
CA VAL A 56 -4.07 -3.57 -3.57
C VAL A 56 -3.71 -4.76 -4.43
N THR A 57 -2.44 -4.91 -4.74
CA THR A 57 -1.91 -6.08 -5.46
C THR A 57 -1.31 -7.07 -4.46
N ALA A 58 -1.92 -8.25 -4.38
CA ALA A 58 -1.55 -9.30 -3.44
C ALA A 58 -1.03 -10.54 -4.18
N TYR A 59 0.03 -11.15 -3.67
CA TYR A 59 0.63 -12.37 -4.21
C TYR A 59 0.58 -13.48 -3.16
N PRO A 60 -0.28 -14.50 -3.35
CA PRO A 60 -0.23 -15.70 -2.54
C PRO A 60 1.07 -16.46 -2.81
N LYS A 61 1.78 -16.87 -1.77
CA LYS A 61 3.00 -17.68 -1.86
C LYS A 61 2.65 -19.15 -2.15
N LEU A 62 2.17 -19.41 -3.36
CA LEU A 62 1.95 -20.77 -3.90
C LEU A 62 2.71 -20.91 -5.22
N ALA A 63 3.05 -22.14 -5.57
CA ALA A 63 3.69 -22.44 -6.85
C ALA A 63 2.75 -22.06 -8.01
N GLY A 64 3.21 -21.21 -8.94
CA GLY A 64 2.42 -20.77 -10.09
C GLY A 64 1.34 -19.73 -9.78
N SER A 65 1.32 -19.16 -8.57
CA SER A 65 0.39 -18.10 -8.21
C SER A 65 0.51 -16.87 -9.10
N GLN A 66 -0.64 -16.27 -9.39
CA GLN A 66 -0.74 -14.97 -10.04
C GLN A 66 -1.09 -13.89 -9.03
N ALA A 67 -0.90 -12.63 -9.43
CA ALA A 67 -1.35 -11.47 -8.67
C ALA A 67 -2.87 -11.50 -8.54
N ILE A 68 -3.38 -11.29 -7.33
CA ILE A 68 -4.80 -11.09 -7.06
C ILE A 68 -5.02 -9.61 -6.75
N GLN A 69 -5.95 -8.99 -7.47
CA GLN A 69 -6.36 -7.62 -7.18
C GLN A 69 -7.44 -7.61 -6.11
N CYS A 70 -7.22 -6.75 -5.12
CA CYS A 70 -8.18 -6.46 -4.06
C CYS A 70 -8.48 -4.96 -4.07
N ARG A 71 -9.74 -4.61 -3.84
CA ARG A 71 -10.19 -3.24 -3.61
C ARG A 71 -10.58 -3.06 -2.17
N TYR A 72 -10.13 -1.95 -1.58
CA TYR A 72 -10.47 -1.53 -0.23
C TYR A 72 -11.24 -0.21 -0.29
N ASP A 73 -12.44 -0.20 0.26
CA ASP A 73 -13.25 1.01 0.41
C ASP A 73 -13.03 1.60 1.81
N THR A 74 -12.43 2.79 1.87
CA THR A 74 -12.07 3.47 3.13
C THR A 74 -13.27 4.13 3.81
N GLY A 75 -14.41 4.24 3.14
CA GLY A 75 -15.64 4.77 3.74
C GLY A 75 -16.43 3.71 4.50
N SER A 76 -16.26 2.44 4.14
CA SER A 76 -16.96 1.28 4.71
C SER A 76 -16.03 0.26 5.39
N ASP A 77 -14.72 0.51 5.37
CA ASP A 77 -13.66 -0.40 5.83
C ASP A 77 -13.82 -1.82 5.27
N SER A 78 -14.26 -1.92 4.01
CA SER A 78 -14.56 -3.19 3.36
C SER A 78 -13.55 -3.53 2.27
N ALA A 79 -13.08 -4.78 2.26
CA ALA A 79 -12.23 -5.31 1.21
C ALA A 79 -12.99 -6.30 0.33
N ARG A 80 -12.78 -6.23 -0.98
CA ARG A 80 -13.34 -7.18 -1.96
C ARG A 80 -12.29 -7.57 -2.99
N LEU A 81 -12.36 -8.81 -3.47
CA LEU A 81 -11.52 -9.26 -4.57
C LEU A 81 -12.20 -8.92 -5.89
N ASN A 82 -11.40 -8.47 -6.85
CA ASN A 82 -11.84 -8.33 -8.24
C ASN A 82 -11.65 -9.62 -9.02
#